data_AF-A0A956C811-F1
#
_entry.id   AF-A0A956C811-F1
#
_cell.length_a   1.000
_cell.length_b   1.000
_cell.length_c   1.000
_cell.angle_alpha   90.00
_cell.angle_beta   90.00
_cell.angle_gamma   90.00
#
_symmetry.space_group_name_H-M   'P 1'
#
loop_
_entity.id
_entity.type
_entity.pdbx_description
1 polymer ?
#
loop_
_entity_poly.entity_id
_entity_poly.type
_entity_poly.pdbx_seq_one_letter_code
_entity_poly.pdbx_strand_id
1 'polypeptide(L)'
;MGRENNVREPLVAFCLNLEEARRSDDGRVRSAEELLQWLFRHDEHGATDLIFSRMPRAERGPVLTAWGIRGAKAALRDDDDKVRDVVHDALIAGDVDAASFEEGISAKLLIRWVPLTEWWSFWRAGKLTNTIVQKALVLARTHALFDDAWLLGALQARGGRLQGTDAIGDWLTKDQVVAWIRAIAESKDASPKGVIDALGWEVLLSKAPADTLLALLDSLAKNLSLVPTSIAPQPRASQPAMEAVNATVAAAPAPAAAAAAPAPAAGAAEPARPPAEDEAQTTKTETPEPAPVDAKTHAPESSDVAPVKPPPLPPSAPAVAEPQIPDDAIEDASHLAEDAPDSLDTSSGVRRDSGLPVAIPDIPAVDAGGEWDGDEPAESERLAQARNDVMAHLGSIDAARTEAPSKLDARPSALEWEAPVRHTPTPTDQITLGQGPKPRSDPRAPKPPLPDGAPQRAARLDPTPRKPPRPTK
;
A
#
# COMPACT_ATOMS: atom_id res chain seq x y z
N MET A 1 14.79 14.35 18.42
CA MET A 1 13.41 13.83 18.46
C MET A 1 12.83 13.93 17.06
N GLY A 2 12.30 12.84 16.52
CA GLY A 2 11.62 12.87 15.22
C GLY A 2 10.37 13.75 15.28
N ARG A 3 10.02 14.40 14.17
CA ARG A 3 8.75 15.12 14.05
C ARG A 3 7.63 14.08 13.97
N GLU A 4 6.67 14.15 14.88
CA GLU A 4 5.46 13.32 14.86
C GLU A 4 4.63 13.62 13.60
N ASN A 5 4.12 12.57 12.94
CA ASN A 5 3.21 12.72 11.82
C ASN A 5 1.79 13.02 12.33
N ASN A 6 1.16 14.06 11.80
CA ASN A 6 -0.20 14.45 12.19
C ASN A 6 -1.23 13.52 11.54
N VAL A 7 -1.85 12.64 12.32
CA VAL A 7 -2.84 11.66 11.83
C VAL A 7 -4.06 12.30 11.13
N ARG A 8 -4.31 13.59 11.34
CA ARG A 8 -5.39 14.32 10.65
C ARG A 8 -5.02 14.78 9.24
N GLU A 9 -3.74 14.73 8.88
CA GLU A 9 -3.29 15.08 7.54
C GLU A 9 -3.72 13.99 6.55
N PRO A 10 -4.32 14.34 5.39
CA PRO A 10 -4.81 13.36 4.42
C PRO A 10 -3.75 12.35 3.99
N LEU A 11 -2.49 12.79 3.82
CA LEU A 11 -1.37 11.92 3.47
C LEU A 11 -1.09 10.87 4.56
N VAL A 12 -1.16 11.27 5.84
CA VAL A 12 -0.93 10.38 6.97
C VAL A 12 -2.09 9.39 7.11
N ALA A 13 -3.34 9.85 6.94
CA ALA A 13 -4.52 8.99 6.93
C ALA A 13 -4.49 7.96 5.78
N PHE A 14 -4.01 8.37 4.60
CA PHE A 14 -3.76 7.46 3.49
C PHE A 14 -2.73 6.38 3.84
N CYS A 15 -1.56 6.78 4.38
CA CYS A 15 -0.51 5.82 4.76
C CYS A 15 -0.99 4.87 5.88
N LEU A 16 -1.79 5.37 6.82
CA LEU A 16 -2.42 4.57 7.87
C LEU A 16 -3.35 3.50 7.30
N ASN A 17 -4.30 3.89 6.46
CA ASN A 17 -5.25 2.94 5.87
C ASN A 17 -4.53 1.93 4.95
N LEU A 18 -3.45 2.36 4.28
CA LEU A 18 -2.65 1.49 3.44
C LEU A 18 -1.80 0.51 4.27
N GLU A 19 -1.31 0.92 5.44
CA GLU A 19 -0.64 0.04 6.40
C GLU A 19 -1.60 -0.98 7.02
N GLU A 20 -2.83 -0.59 7.35
CA GLU A 20 -3.87 -1.52 7.79
C GLU A 20 -4.22 -2.53 6.70
N ALA A 21 -4.34 -2.06 5.45
CA ALA A 21 -4.53 -2.95 4.30
C ALA A 21 -3.34 -3.91 4.14
N ARG A 22 -2.09 -3.45 4.32
CA ARG A 22 -0.89 -4.29 4.26
C ARG A 22 -0.91 -5.44 5.27
N ARG A 23 -1.52 -5.23 6.45
CA ARG A 23 -1.58 -6.24 7.51
C ARG A 23 -2.66 -7.29 7.29
N SER A 24 -3.64 -7.02 6.43
CA SER A 24 -4.65 -8.02 6.05
C SER A 24 -4.04 -9.15 5.23
N ASP A 25 -4.65 -10.34 5.28
CA ASP A 25 -4.18 -11.51 4.53
C ASP A 25 -4.19 -11.27 3.02
N ASP A 26 -5.23 -10.62 2.51
CA ASP A 26 -5.38 -10.28 1.09
C ASP A 26 -4.40 -9.19 0.62
N GLY A 27 -4.01 -8.30 1.53
CA GLY A 27 -3.18 -7.14 1.23
C GLY A 27 -1.71 -7.30 1.62
N ARG A 28 -1.27 -8.49 2.03
CA ARG A 28 0.06 -8.72 2.58
C ARG A 28 1.17 -8.47 1.56
N VAL A 29 1.84 -7.33 1.68
CA VAL A 29 2.97 -6.93 0.80
C VAL A 29 4.33 -7.45 1.31
N ARG A 30 4.47 -7.54 2.63
CA ARG A 30 5.66 -8.03 3.34
C ARG A 30 5.25 -8.74 4.62
N SER A 31 6.01 -9.77 5.00
CA SER A 31 5.76 -10.55 6.22
C SER A 31 6.03 -9.73 7.49
N ALA A 32 5.54 -10.22 8.63
CA ALA A 32 5.85 -9.65 9.94
C ALA A 32 7.36 -9.71 10.23
N GLU A 33 8.06 -10.75 9.76
CA GLU A 33 9.51 -10.91 9.91
C GLU A 33 10.28 -9.86 9.10
N GLU A 34 9.84 -9.57 7.88
CA GLU A 34 10.44 -8.49 7.08
C GLU A 34 10.19 -7.11 7.70
N LEU A 35 9.02 -6.89 8.31
CA LEU A 35 8.71 -5.66 9.05
C LEU A 35 9.62 -5.51 10.27
N LEU A 36 9.74 -6.57 11.08
CA LEU A 36 10.64 -6.62 12.23
C LEU A 36 12.07 -6.33 11.82
N GLN A 37 12.58 -7.03 10.79
CA GLN A 37 13.95 -6.83 10.32
C GLN A 37 14.15 -5.47 9.68
N TRP A 38 13.11 -4.82 9.15
CA TRP A 38 13.24 -3.45 8.66
C TRP A 38 13.30 -2.45 9.81
N LEU A 39 12.37 -2.52 10.76
CA LEU A 39 12.27 -1.59 11.89
C LEU A 39 13.36 -1.74 12.93
N PHE A 40 13.76 -2.98 13.15
CA PHE A 40 14.65 -3.40 14.22
C PHE A 40 15.64 -4.44 13.69
N ARG A 41 16.54 -3.99 12.81
CA ARG A 41 17.64 -4.82 12.29
C ARG A 41 18.48 -5.29 13.46
N HIS A 42 18.50 -6.58 13.72
CA HIS A 42 19.28 -7.16 14.80
C HIS A 42 20.15 -8.30 14.29
N ASP A 43 21.26 -8.50 15.00
CA ASP A 43 22.17 -9.62 14.86
C ASP A 43 22.58 -10.12 16.26
N GLU A 44 23.50 -11.08 16.36
CA GLU A 44 24.00 -11.58 17.65
C GLU A 44 24.77 -10.53 18.47
N HIS A 45 25.15 -9.39 17.87
CA HIS A 45 26.06 -8.41 18.44
C HIS A 45 25.39 -7.07 18.77
N GLY A 46 24.21 -6.80 18.22
CA GLY A 46 23.42 -5.63 18.53
C GLY A 46 22.21 -5.44 17.64
N ALA A 47 21.62 -4.25 17.73
CA ALA A 47 20.44 -3.89 16.97
C ALA A 47 20.47 -2.43 16.50
N THR A 48 19.74 -2.14 15.44
CA THR A 48 19.43 -0.79 14.94
C THR A 48 17.95 -0.54 15.11
N ASP A 49 17.59 0.52 15.84
CA ASP A 49 16.21 0.87 16.16
C ASP A 49 15.72 2.07 15.34
N LEU A 50 14.75 1.83 14.44
CA LEU A 50 14.12 2.87 13.64
C LEU A 50 12.83 3.44 14.24
N ILE A 51 12.26 2.82 15.30
CA ILE A 51 10.94 3.19 15.82
C ILE A 51 10.96 3.68 17.27
N PHE A 52 11.57 2.95 18.22
CA PHE A 52 11.47 3.29 19.64
C PHE A 52 12.27 4.53 20.02
N SER A 53 13.35 4.82 19.29
CA SER A 53 14.16 6.04 19.35
C SER A 53 13.40 7.29 18.92
N ARG A 54 12.31 7.11 18.15
CA ARG A 54 11.44 8.21 17.69
C ARG A 54 10.20 8.36 18.57
N MET A 55 9.83 7.33 19.31
CA MET A 55 8.61 7.28 20.13
C MET A 55 8.86 7.83 21.55
N PRO A 56 7.95 8.67 22.09
CA PRO A 56 8.07 9.15 23.45
C PRO A 56 7.91 8.00 24.46
N ARG A 57 8.53 8.16 25.64
CA ARG A 57 8.52 7.14 26.71
C ARG A 57 7.10 6.71 27.10
N ALA A 58 6.15 7.65 27.10
CA ALA A 58 4.76 7.40 27.42
C ALA A 58 4.05 6.45 26.44
N GLU A 59 4.49 6.39 25.19
CA GLU A 59 3.88 5.54 24.15
C GLU A 59 4.62 4.21 24.00
N ARG A 60 5.95 4.19 24.11
CA ARG A 60 6.71 2.92 24.06
C ARG A 60 6.55 2.09 25.33
N GLY A 61 6.37 2.73 26.49
CA GLY A 61 6.22 2.04 27.77
C GLY A 61 5.12 0.96 27.74
N PRO A 62 3.89 1.30 27.34
CA PRO A 62 2.80 0.34 27.14
C PRO A 62 3.14 -0.81 26.17
N VAL A 63 3.86 -0.55 25.08
CA VAL A 63 4.27 -1.58 24.11
C VAL A 63 5.22 -2.60 24.76
N LEU A 64 6.28 -2.11 25.42
CA LEU A 64 7.26 -2.97 26.11
C LEU A 64 6.64 -3.74 27.28
N THR A 65 5.62 -3.18 27.93
CA THR A 65 4.87 -3.86 28.99
C THR A 65 3.89 -4.89 28.47
N ALA A 66 3.22 -4.61 27.35
CA ALA A 66 2.31 -5.58 26.71
C ALA A 66 3.06 -6.83 26.25
N TRP A 67 4.30 -6.68 25.78
CA TRP A 67 5.19 -7.81 25.44
C TRP A 67 5.77 -8.54 26.66
N GLY A 68 5.55 -8.06 27.88
CA GLY A 68 6.09 -8.69 29.09
C GLY A 68 7.60 -8.51 29.32
N ILE A 69 8.32 -7.89 28.39
CA ILE A 69 9.78 -7.69 28.47
C ILE A 69 10.19 -6.65 29.52
N ARG A 70 9.26 -5.74 29.87
CA ARG A 70 9.48 -4.71 30.90
C ARG A 70 8.24 -4.40 31.72
N GLY A 71 8.42 -4.24 33.03
CA GLY A 71 7.37 -3.68 33.90
C GLY A 71 7.10 -2.20 33.60
N ALA A 72 5.83 -1.76 33.73
CA ALA A 72 5.37 -0.42 33.34
C ALA A 72 6.23 0.74 33.90
N LYS A 73 6.65 0.65 35.17
CA LYS A 73 7.49 1.70 35.81
C LYS A 73 8.92 1.73 35.25
N ALA A 74 9.47 0.58 34.89
CA ALA A 74 10.80 0.49 34.31
C ALA A 74 10.79 0.99 32.87
N ALA A 75 9.80 0.56 32.08
CA ALA A 75 9.64 0.95 30.68
C ALA A 75 9.55 2.49 30.49
N LEU A 76 8.91 3.20 31.43
CA LEU A 76 8.82 4.67 31.42
C LEU A 76 10.13 5.39 31.79
N ARG A 77 11.06 4.69 32.47
CA ARG A 77 12.34 5.23 32.93
C ARG A 77 13.48 4.94 31.96
N ASP A 78 13.37 3.84 31.22
CA ASP A 78 14.38 3.38 30.26
C ASP A 78 14.60 4.45 29.16
N ASP A 79 15.87 4.73 28.89
CA ASP A 79 16.30 5.56 27.76
C ASP A 79 16.33 4.75 26.45
N ASP A 80 16.68 5.41 25.35
CA ASP A 80 16.56 4.82 24.01
C ASP A 80 17.54 3.66 23.84
N ASP A 81 18.76 3.80 24.36
CA ASP A 81 19.76 2.74 24.36
C ASP A 81 19.29 1.55 25.21
N LYS A 82 18.73 1.80 26.40
CA LYS A 82 18.24 0.71 27.23
C LYS A 82 17.04 0.00 26.65
N VAL A 83 16.12 0.73 26.00
CA VAL A 83 14.98 0.11 25.30
C VAL A 83 15.49 -0.75 24.14
N ARG A 84 16.44 -0.25 23.35
CA ARG A 84 17.06 -1.01 22.26
C ARG A 84 17.68 -2.31 22.77
N ASP A 85 18.50 -2.25 23.81
CA ASP A 85 19.17 -3.44 24.36
C ASP A 85 18.16 -4.48 24.87
N VAL A 86 17.08 -4.04 25.53
CA VAL A 86 16.08 -4.96 26.10
C VAL A 86 15.21 -5.60 25.02
N VAL A 87 14.85 -4.85 23.98
CA VAL A 87 14.12 -5.40 22.84
C VAL A 87 15.03 -6.39 22.10
N HIS A 88 16.32 -6.07 21.92
CA HIS A 88 17.30 -6.98 21.34
C HIS A 88 17.42 -8.29 22.14
N ASP A 89 17.63 -8.21 23.45
CA ASP A 89 17.69 -9.38 24.33
C ASP A 89 16.44 -10.26 24.21
N ALA A 90 15.25 -9.65 24.20
CA ALA A 90 13.98 -10.36 24.08
C ALA A 90 13.80 -11.05 22.72
N LEU A 91 14.25 -10.43 21.63
CA LEU A 91 14.22 -11.03 20.29
C LEU A 91 15.17 -12.23 20.18
N ILE A 92 16.39 -12.11 20.73
CA ILE A 92 17.36 -13.22 20.76
C ILE A 92 16.88 -14.36 21.66
N ALA A 93 16.23 -14.06 22.78
CA ALA A 93 15.64 -15.05 23.68
C ALA A 93 14.41 -15.74 23.09
N GLY A 94 13.79 -15.17 22.05
CA GLY A 94 12.53 -15.64 21.48
C GLY A 94 11.30 -15.29 22.34
N ASP A 95 11.43 -14.35 23.28
CA ASP A 95 10.31 -13.86 24.11
C ASP A 95 9.31 -13.03 23.28
N VAL A 96 9.78 -12.42 22.19
CA VAL A 96 8.96 -11.66 21.23
C VAL A 96 9.23 -12.23 19.84
N ASP A 97 8.21 -12.82 19.24
CA ASP A 97 8.28 -13.25 17.84
C ASP A 97 7.84 -12.14 16.87
N ALA A 98 8.02 -12.36 15.58
CA ALA A 98 7.69 -11.37 14.55
C ALA A 98 6.20 -11.00 14.53
N ALA A 99 5.30 -11.95 14.78
CA ALA A 99 3.86 -11.73 14.80
C ALA A 99 3.46 -10.84 16.00
N SER A 100 3.94 -11.17 17.19
CA SER A 100 3.72 -10.40 18.42
C SER A 100 4.33 -9.00 18.33
N PHE A 101 5.45 -8.87 17.61
CA PHE A 101 6.06 -7.58 17.32
C PHE A 101 5.18 -6.70 16.41
N GLU A 102 4.68 -7.26 15.30
CA GLU A 102 3.78 -6.53 14.38
C GLU A 102 2.45 -6.17 15.06
N GLU A 103 1.89 -7.05 15.89
CA GLU A 103 0.66 -6.80 16.64
C GLU A 103 0.86 -5.72 17.71
N GLY A 104 1.95 -5.81 18.48
CA GLY A 104 2.26 -4.84 19.53
C GLY A 104 2.54 -3.44 19.02
N ILE A 105 3.12 -3.32 17.82
CA ILE A 105 3.28 -2.05 17.12
C ILE A 105 2.10 -1.83 16.18
N SER A 106 1.01 -1.26 16.71
CA SER A 106 -0.17 -0.91 15.90
C SER A 106 0.19 -0.07 14.65
N ALA A 107 -0.61 -0.19 13.59
CA ALA A 107 -0.45 0.59 12.35
C ALA A 107 -0.39 2.10 12.64
N LYS A 108 -1.20 2.57 13.58
CA LYS A 108 -1.21 3.96 14.04
C LYS A 108 0.10 4.39 14.67
N LEU A 109 0.68 3.59 15.57
CA LEU A 109 1.97 3.91 16.18
C LEU A 109 3.09 3.92 15.13
N LEU A 110 3.07 2.95 14.22
CA LEU A 110 4.04 2.86 13.14
C LEU A 110 4.03 4.11 12.27
N ILE A 111 2.87 4.46 11.71
CA ILE A 111 2.72 5.61 10.80
C ILE A 111 2.93 6.94 11.52
N ARG A 112 2.62 7.03 12.81
CA ARG A 112 2.81 8.26 13.59
C ARG A 112 4.27 8.61 13.83
N TRP A 113 5.12 7.60 14.04
CA TRP A 113 6.51 7.80 14.49
C TRP A 113 7.57 7.51 13.43
N VAL A 114 7.29 6.67 12.44
CA VAL A 114 8.22 6.37 11.35
C VAL A 114 8.06 7.40 10.22
N PRO A 115 9.14 7.90 9.61
CA PRO A 115 9.05 8.80 8.46
C PRO A 115 8.30 8.15 7.32
N LEU A 116 7.33 8.88 6.75
CA LEU A 116 6.50 8.36 5.67
C LEU A 116 7.32 7.97 4.44
N THR A 117 8.45 8.65 4.17
CA THR A 117 9.37 8.30 3.08
C THR A 117 10.06 6.95 3.29
N GLU A 118 10.45 6.65 4.54
CA GLU A 118 11.08 5.37 4.90
C GLU A 118 10.05 4.24 4.86
N TRP A 119 8.86 4.49 5.43
CA TRP A 119 7.75 3.54 5.39
C TRP A 119 7.28 3.25 3.96
N TRP A 120 7.14 4.29 3.13
CA TRP A 120 6.78 4.14 1.72
C TRP A 120 7.80 3.27 0.97
N SER A 121 9.09 3.52 1.21
CA SER A 121 10.16 2.73 0.59
C SER A 121 10.10 1.25 1.00
N PHE A 122 9.83 0.97 2.28
CA PHE A 122 9.61 -0.39 2.78
C PHE A 122 8.41 -1.06 2.10
N TRP A 123 7.26 -0.38 2.10
CA TRP A 123 6.02 -0.86 1.50
C TRP A 123 6.21 -1.13 0.00
N ARG A 124 6.78 -0.17 -0.74
CA ARG A 124 6.97 -0.24 -2.20
C ARG A 124 7.94 -1.33 -2.64
N ALA A 125 8.90 -1.68 -1.78
CA ALA A 125 9.89 -2.72 -2.06
C ALA A 125 9.37 -4.16 -1.86
N GLY A 126 8.15 -4.34 -1.34
CA GLY A 126 7.57 -5.68 -1.16
C GLY A 126 6.87 -6.23 -2.41
N LYS A 127 6.21 -7.37 -2.24
CA LYS A 127 5.49 -8.07 -3.32
C LYS A 127 4.11 -7.44 -3.49
N LEU A 128 4.02 -6.46 -4.39
CA LEU A 128 2.77 -5.77 -4.70
C LEU A 128 1.90 -6.59 -5.65
N THR A 129 0.74 -7.04 -5.18
CA THR A 129 -0.31 -7.61 -6.02
C THR A 129 -1.08 -6.50 -6.73
N ASN A 130 -1.79 -6.82 -7.82
CA ASN A 130 -2.65 -5.84 -8.49
C ASN A 130 -3.72 -5.29 -7.53
N THR A 131 -4.34 -6.17 -6.73
CA THR A 131 -5.36 -5.81 -5.73
C THR A 131 -4.89 -4.75 -4.74
N ILE A 132 -3.68 -4.88 -4.18
CA ILE A 132 -3.20 -3.90 -3.20
C ILE A 132 -2.83 -2.56 -3.85
N VAL A 133 -2.37 -2.58 -5.11
CA VAL A 133 -2.11 -1.35 -5.89
C VAL A 133 -3.41 -0.62 -6.22
N GLN A 134 -4.44 -1.34 -6.66
CA GLN A 134 -5.78 -0.77 -6.87
C GLN A 134 -6.32 -0.18 -5.56
N LYS A 135 -6.22 -0.92 -4.45
CA LYS A 135 -6.64 -0.43 -3.13
C LYS A 135 -5.89 0.84 -2.72
N ALA A 136 -4.58 0.92 -2.99
CA ALA A 136 -3.81 2.15 -2.74
C ALA A 136 -4.33 3.34 -3.56
N LEU A 137 -4.63 3.14 -4.85
CA LEU A 137 -5.17 4.21 -5.70
C LEU A 137 -6.59 4.64 -5.29
N VAL A 138 -7.44 3.69 -4.88
CA VAL A 138 -8.76 3.97 -4.28
C VAL A 138 -8.60 4.82 -3.04
N LEU A 139 -7.75 4.40 -2.09
CA LEU A 139 -7.50 5.16 -0.85
C LEU A 139 -6.95 6.56 -1.12
N ALA A 140 -6.04 6.70 -2.08
CA ALA A 140 -5.51 8.01 -2.45
C ALA A 140 -6.57 8.93 -3.04
N ARG A 141 -7.49 8.41 -3.87
CA ARG A 141 -8.66 9.17 -4.37
C ARG A 141 -9.61 9.55 -3.23
N THR A 142 -9.90 8.61 -2.32
CA THR A 142 -10.77 8.85 -1.14
C THR A 142 -10.24 9.97 -0.24
N HIS A 143 -8.92 10.04 -0.05
CA HIS A 143 -8.27 11.09 0.72
C HIS A 143 -7.95 12.35 -0.09
N ALA A 144 -8.46 12.47 -1.31
CA ALA A 144 -8.27 13.61 -2.21
C ALA A 144 -6.78 13.99 -2.39
N LEU A 145 -5.90 12.99 -2.48
CA LEU A 145 -4.45 13.19 -2.65
C LEU A 145 -4.06 13.57 -4.09
N PHE A 146 -4.97 13.37 -5.03
CA PHE A 146 -4.87 13.83 -6.40
C PHE A 146 -6.27 14.12 -6.93
N ASP A 147 -6.34 14.94 -7.99
CA ASP A 147 -7.57 15.20 -8.71
C ASP A 147 -7.66 14.38 -10.02
N ASP A 148 -8.87 14.30 -10.57
CA ASP A 148 -9.16 13.53 -11.78
C ASP A 148 -8.40 14.10 -13.01
N ALA A 149 -8.06 15.39 -13.01
CA ALA A 149 -7.27 16.02 -14.06
C ALA A 149 -5.80 15.55 -14.04
N TRP A 150 -5.18 15.54 -12.87
CA TRP A 150 -3.84 15.01 -12.65
C TRP A 150 -3.78 13.54 -13.03
N LEU A 151 -4.79 12.75 -12.64
CA LEU A 151 -4.88 11.34 -12.96
C LEU A 151 -4.82 11.12 -14.48
N LEU A 152 -5.69 11.78 -15.26
CA LEU A 152 -5.67 11.67 -16.71
C LEU A 152 -4.30 12.09 -17.29
N GLY A 153 -3.66 13.12 -16.75
CA GLY A 153 -2.31 13.53 -17.17
C GLY A 153 -1.22 12.50 -16.82
N ALA A 154 -1.38 11.76 -15.71
CA ALA A 154 -0.43 10.77 -15.23
C ALA A 154 -0.64 9.38 -15.85
N LEU A 155 -1.81 9.10 -16.42
CA LEU A 155 -2.10 7.84 -17.10
C LEU A 155 -1.28 7.72 -18.39
N GLN A 156 -0.49 6.65 -18.46
CA GLN A 156 0.37 6.35 -19.59
C GLN A 156 0.26 4.86 -19.96
N ALA A 157 0.17 4.58 -21.26
CA ALA A 157 0.19 3.22 -21.80
C ALA A 157 1.26 3.09 -22.91
N ARG A 158 1.62 1.84 -23.23
CA ARG A 158 2.61 1.49 -24.26
C ARG A 158 3.94 2.25 -24.14
N GLY A 159 4.44 2.37 -22.91
CA GLY A 159 5.70 3.09 -22.62
C GLY A 159 5.58 4.61 -22.81
N GLY A 160 4.42 5.19 -22.52
CA GLY A 160 4.18 6.64 -22.61
C GLY A 160 3.73 7.14 -23.99
N ARG A 161 3.55 6.25 -24.96
CA ARG A 161 3.06 6.60 -26.32
C ARG A 161 1.60 7.02 -26.33
N LEU A 162 0.80 6.43 -25.44
CA LEU A 162 -0.60 6.81 -25.24
C LEU A 162 -0.72 7.44 -23.86
N GLN A 163 -1.48 8.52 -23.75
CA GLN A 163 -1.66 9.28 -22.53
C GLN A 163 -3.13 9.61 -22.30
N GLY A 164 -3.54 9.75 -21.03
CA GLY A 164 -4.89 10.12 -20.66
C GLY A 164 -5.98 9.21 -21.24
N THR A 165 -6.94 9.81 -21.94
CA THR A 165 -8.08 9.07 -22.50
C THR A 165 -7.68 8.07 -23.57
N ASP A 166 -6.59 8.32 -24.31
CA ASP A 166 -6.09 7.38 -25.31
C ASP A 166 -5.51 6.11 -24.67
N ALA A 167 -4.89 6.26 -23.50
CA ALA A 167 -4.42 5.13 -22.72
C ALA A 167 -5.61 4.28 -22.23
N ILE A 168 -6.67 4.92 -21.74
CA ILE A 168 -7.91 4.23 -21.33
C ILE A 168 -8.55 3.50 -22.51
N GLY A 169 -8.65 4.15 -23.67
CA GLY A 169 -9.20 3.54 -24.88
C GLY A 169 -8.46 2.29 -25.34
N ASP A 170 -7.15 2.18 -25.05
CA ASP A 170 -6.33 0.99 -25.36
C ASP A 170 -6.67 -0.22 -24.47
N TRP A 171 -7.23 0.00 -23.28
CA TRP A 171 -7.56 -1.06 -22.32
C TRP A 171 -9.00 -1.58 -22.49
N LEU A 172 -9.82 -0.85 -23.24
CA LEU A 172 -11.23 -1.14 -23.44
C LEU A 172 -11.45 -1.82 -24.79
N THR A 173 -12.45 -2.69 -24.86
CA THR A 173 -12.92 -3.20 -26.16
C THR A 173 -13.66 -2.11 -26.93
N LYS A 174 -13.82 -2.27 -28.24
CA LYS A 174 -14.55 -1.32 -29.09
C LYS A 174 -15.95 -1.01 -28.54
N ASP A 175 -16.69 -2.03 -28.11
CA ASP A 175 -18.05 -1.86 -27.58
C ASP A 175 -18.05 -1.10 -26.25
N GLN A 176 -17.04 -1.34 -25.41
CA GLN A 176 -16.86 -0.60 -24.16
C GLN A 176 -16.52 0.87 -24.39
N VAL A 177 -15.67 1.18 -25.38
CA VAL A 177 -15.36 2.56 -25.76
C VAL A 177 -16.62 3.28 -26.26
N VAL A 178 -17.43 2.64 -27.10
CA VAL A 178 -18.69 3.21 -27.60
C VAL A 178 -19.68 3.45 -26.44
N ALA A 179 -19.82 2.48 -25.53
CA ALA A 179 -20.67 2.62 -24.35
C ALA A 179 -20.20 3.76 -23.44
N TRP A 180 -18.89 3.86 -23.22
CA TRP A 180 -18.29 4.93 -22.41
C TRP A 180 -18.50 6.32 -23.02
N ILE A 181 -18.29 6.48 -24.33
CA ILE A 181 -18.56 7.75 -25.03
C ILE A 181 -20.04 8.13 -24.92
N ARG A 182 -20.95 7.16 -25.05
CA ARG A 182 -22.40 7.39 -24.86
C ARG A 182 -22.71 7.84 -23.43
N ALA A 183 -22.10 7.22 -22.43
CA ALA A 183 -22.27 7.60 -21.02
C ALA A 183 -21.76 9.03 -20.74
N ILE A 184 -20.63 9.44 -21.34
CA ILE A 184 -20.13 10.83 -21.26
C ILE A 184 -21.11 11.79 -21.94
N ALA A 185 -21.63 11.43 -23.11
CA ALA A 185 -22.60 12.27 -23.82
C ALA A 185 -23.92 12.40 -23.06
N GLU A 186 -24.36 11.34 -22.38
CA GLU A 186 -25.57 11.31 -21.56
C GLU A 186 -25.42 12.12 -20.27
N SER A 187 -24.26 12.04 -19.61
CA SER A 187 -23.97 12.84 -18.41
C SER A 187 -23.83 14.34 -18.71
N LYS A 188 -23.50 14.69 -19.97
CA LYS A 188 -23.18 16.05 -20.44
C LYS A 188 -22.03 16.70 -19.66
N ASP A 189 -21.18 15.88 -19.05
CA ASP A 189 -19.99 16.34 -18.32
C ASP A 189 -18.73 15.77 -18.96
N ALA A 190 -18.08 16.62 -19.77
CA ALA A 190 -16.79 16.31 -20.40
C ALA A 190 -15.59 16.74 -19.54
N SER A 191 -15.80 17.11 -18.27
CA SER A 191 -14.69 17.38 -17.35
C SER A 191 -13.89 16.09 -17.06
N PRO A 192 -12.63 16.18 -16.60
CA PRO A 192 -11.86 15.00 -16.20
C PRO A 192 -12.59 14.06 -15.24
N LYS A 193 -13.34 14.65 -14.30
CA LYS A 193 -14.19 13.92 -13.37
C LYS A 193 -15.34 13.22 -14.10
N GLY A 194 -16.11 13.94 -14.92
CA GLY A 194 -17.21 13.37 -15.69
C GLY A 194 -16.77 12.22 -16.61
N VAL A 195 -15.59 12.34 -17.21
CA VAL A 195 -14.97 11.30 -18.04
C VAL A 195 -14.65 10.03 -17.25
N ILE A 196 -14.06 10.16 -16.07
CA ILE A 196 -13.72 9.01 -15.20
C ILE A 196 -14.98 8.41 -14.57
N ASP A 197 -15.90 9.23 -14.10
CA ASP A 197 -17.15 8.79 -13.46
C ASP A 197 -18.06 8.08 -14.47
N ALA A 198 -18.07 8.49 -15.74
CA ALA A 198 -18.82 7.81 -16.80
C ALA A 198 -18.30 6.39 -17.11
N LEU A 199 -17.00 6.12 -16.91
CA LEU A 199 -16.45 4.76 -17.04
C LEU A 199 -16.71 3.93 -15.78
N GLY A 200 -16.68 4.60 -14.62
CA GLY A 200 -16.64 3.98 -13.31
C GLY A 200 -15.20 3.72 -12.87
N TRP A 201 -14.87 4.18 -11.66
CA TRP A 201 -13.53 4.07 -11.09
C TRP A 201 -13.02 2.63 -10.99
N GLU A 202 -13.87 1.72 -10.53
CA GLU A 202 -13.52 0.30 -10.38
C GLU A 202 -13.28 -0.38 -11.73
N VAL A 203 -14.01 0.02 -12.77
CA VAL A 203 -13.81 -0.50 -14.14
C VAL A 203 -12.47 -0.02 -14.69
N LEU A 204 -12.14 1.27 -14.50
CA LEU A 204 -10.86 1.82 -14.91
C LEU A 204 -9.69 1.07 -14.25
N LEU A 205 -9.74 0.86 -12.93
CA LEU A 205 -8.67 0.16 -12.21
C LEU A 205 -8.57 -1.33 -12.57
N SER A 206 -9.71 -2.02 -12.74
CA SER A 206 -9.72 -3.45 -13.07
C SER A 206 -9.27 -3.74 -14.51
N LYS A 207 -9.45 -2.80 -15.45
CA LYS A 207 -9.00 -2.95 -16.85
C LYS A 207 -7.58 -2.47 -17.08
N ALA A 208 -7.07 -1.60 -16.22
CA ALA A 208 -5.72 -1.07 -16.37
C ALA A 208 -4.65 -2.17 -16.22
N PRO A 209 -3.62 -2.19 -17.08
CA PRO A 209 -2.47 -3.07 -16.93
C PRO A 209 -1.74 -2.82 -15.60
N ALA A 210 -1.23 -3.89 -14.97
CA ALA A 210 -0.54 -3.81 -13.68
C ALA A 210 0.66 -2.84 -13.72
N ASP A 211 1.44 -2.85 -14.80
CA ASP A 211 2.59 -1.96 -14.97
C ASP A 211 2.20 -0.48 -15.01
N THR A 212 1.06 -0.16 -15.65
CA THR A 212 0.52 1.20 -15.68
C THR A 212 0.04 1.63 -14.30
N LEU A 213 -0.65 0.76 -13.56
CA LEU A 213 -1.11 1.07 -12.20
C LEU A 213 0.07 1.32 -11.25
N LEU A 214 1.13 0.52 -11.36
CA LEU A 214 2.36 0.73 -10.60
C LEU A 214 3.05 2.04 -10.99
N ALA A 215 3.16 2.35 -12.29
CA ALA A 215 3.75 3.60 -12.75
C ALA A 215 2.95 4.83 -12.31
N LEU A 216 1.62 4.73 -12.28
CA LEU A 216 0.73 5.75 -11.75
C LEU A 216 0.96 5.95 -10.25
N LEU A 217 1.04 4.85 -9.48
CA LEU A 217 1.30 4.90 -8.04
C LEU A 217 2.68 5.50 -7.73
N ASP A 218 3.70 5.18 -8.51
CA ASP A 218 5.04 5.76 -8.38
C ASP A 218 5.06 7.26 -8.74
N SER A 219 4.23 7.69 -9.70
CA SER A 219 4.05 9.10 -10.05
C SER A 219 3.32 9.86 -8.94
N LEU A 220 2.31 9.24 -8.32
CA LEU A 220 1.62 9.77 -7.15
C LEU A 220 2.59 9.95 -5.98
N ALA A 221 3.41 8.94 -5.68
CA ALA A 221 4.37 8.99 -4.59
C ALA A 221 5.40 10.12 -4.75
N LYS A 222 5.83 10.39 -5.99
CA LYS A 222 6.69 11.54 -6.31
C LYS A 222 5.96 12.86 -6.07
N ASN A 223 4.71 12.98 -6.50
CA ASN A 223 3.90 14.19 -6.29
C ASN A 223 3.68 14.48 -4.80
N LEU A 224 3.48 13.44 -4.00
CA LEU A 224 3.30 13.52 -2.54
C LEU A 224 4.62 13.65 -1.76
N SER A 225 5.77 13.72 -2.45
CA SER A 225 7.10 13.75 -1.82
C SER A 225 7.40 12.56 -0.90
N LEU A 226 6.76 11.41 -1.14
CA LEU A 226 7.04 10.14 -0.43
C LEU A 226 8.33 9.49 -0.93
N VAL A 227 8.74 9.81 -2.16
CA VAL A 227 10.04 9.44 -2.69
C VAL A 227 10.97 10.63 -2.47
N PRO A 228 12.15 10.46 -1.85
CA PRO A 228 13.11 11.54 -1.76
C PRO A 228 13.51 11.94 -3.18
N THR A 229 13.03 13.11 -3.62
CA THR A 229 13.51 13.73 -4.85
C THR A 229 14.98 14.03 -4.60
N SER A 230 15.86 13.22 -5.18
CA SER A 230 17.30 13.41 -5.09
C SER A 230 17.65 14.73 -5.78
N ILE A 231 17.58 15.84 -5.04
CA ILE A 231 17.82 17.21 -5.54
C ILE A 231 19.33 17.54 -5.53
N ALA A 232 20.19 16.63 -5.10
CA ALA A 232 21.63 16.83 -5.18
C ALA A 232 22.20 16.26 -6.48
N PRO A 233 22.68 17.08 -7.45
CA PRO A 233 23.74 16.62 -8.31
C PRO A 233 24.90 16.27 -7.37
N GLN A 234 25.16 14.98 -7.16
CA GLN A 234 26.41 14.61 -6.51
C GLN A 234 27.53 15.32 -7.29
N PRO A 235 28.37 16.16 -6.66
CA PRO A 235 29.59 16.58 -7.30
C PRO A 235 30.29 15.28 -7.66
N ARG A 236 30.48 15.04 -8.97
CA ARG A 236 31.28 13.92 -9.45
C ARG A 236 32.61 14.07 -8.74
N ALA A 237 32.82 13.27 -7.69
CA ALA A 237 34.09 13.19 -7.02
C ALA A 237 35.08 12.87 -8.12
N SER A 238 35.96 13.84 -8.39
CA SER A 238 37.02 13.71 -9.36
C SER A 238 37.76 12.43 -9.00
N GLN A 239 37.62 11.40 -9.83
CA GLN A 239 38.56 10.30 -9.81
C GLN A 239 39.94 10.92 -9.94
N PRO A 240 40.87 10.68 -9.00
CA PRO A 240 42.24 11.12 -9.19
C PRO A 240 42.76 10.42 -10.44
N ALA A 241 43.11 11.22 -11.45
CA ALA A 241 43.85 10.78 -12.61
C ALA A 241 45.11 10.06 -12.12
N MET A 242 45.22 8.77 -12.41
CA MET A 242 46.49 8.06 -12.28
C MET A 242 47.51 8.79 -13.17
N GLU A 243 48.46 9.45 -12.52
CA GLU A 243 49.69 9.94 -13.11
C GLU A 243 50.41 8.80 -13.82
N ALA A 244 50.41 8.86 -15.15
CA ALA A 244 51.31 8.10 -15.99
C ALA A 244 52.73 8.63 -15.78
N VAL A 245 53.53 7.89 -15.00
CA VAL A 245 54.97 8.10 -14.93
C VAL A 245 55.60 7.48 -16.19
N ASN A 246 55.97 8.34 -17.13
CA ASN A 246 56.86 8.01 -18.23
C ASN A 246 58.31 7.98 -17.75
N ALA A 247 58.98 6.84 -17.92
CA ALA A 247 60.44 6.75 -18.00
C ALA A 247 60.84 5.77 -19.12
N THR A 248 61.40 6.35 -20.18
CA THR A 248 62.02 5.77 -21.39
C THR A 248 63.33 5.04 -21.00
N VAL A 249 63.80 3.93 -21.60
CA VAL A 249 64.62 3.85 -22.83
C VAL A 249 65.07 2.38 -23.11
N ALA A 250 65.05 1.99 -24.41
CA ALA A 250 65.83 0.94 -25.13
C ALA A 250 65.54 -0.55 -24.84
N ALA A 251 65.51 -1.49 -25.80
CA ALA A 251 65.93 -1.53 -27.20
C ALA A 251 65.14 -2.61 -27.99
N ALA A 252 64.98 -2.41 -29.29
CA ALA A 252 64.51 -3.42 -30.25
C ALA A 252 65.62 -4.44 -30.58
N PRO A 253 65.31 -5.64 -31.13
CA PRO A 253 65.05 -5.74 -32.57
C PRO A 253 63.92 -6.71 -33.01
N ALA A 254 63.32 -6.41 -34.17
CA ALA A 254 62.51 -7.32 -35.02
C ALA A 254 63.45 -8.30 -35.81
N PRO A 255 63.01 -9.25 -36.69
CA PRO A 255 61.68 -9.43 -37.34
C PRO A 255 61.20 -10.90 -37.60
N ALA A 256 59.98 -11.05 -38.15
CA ALA A 256 59.48 -12.06 -39.13
C ALA A 256 57.97 -12.29 -38.92
N ALA A 257 57.05 -11.87 -39.79
CA ALA A 257 56.66 -12.41 -41.11
C ALA A 257 55.63 -13.58 -41.05
N ALA A 258 54.66 -13.51 -41.98
CA ALA A 258 53.58 -14.44 -42.34
C ALA A 258 52.29 -14.36 -41.47
N ALA A 259 51.13 -13.90 -41.94
CA ALA A 259 50.28 -14.21 -43.11
C ALA A 259 49.09 -15.12 -42.75
N ALA A 260 47.96 -14.80 -43.41
CA ALA A 260 46.75 -15.60 -43.64
C ALA A 260 45.61 -15.57 -42.59
N ALA A 261 44.53 -14.87 -42.98
CA ALA A 261 43.15 -15.28 -42.74
C ALA A 261 42.85 -16.58 -43.54
N PRO A 262 41.78 -17.33 -43.21
CA PRO A 262 40.55 -17.15 -43.98
C PRO A 262 39.24 -17.34 -43.20
N ALA A 263 38.17 -17.07 -43.96
CA ALA A 263 36.76 -16.91 -43.65
C ALA A 263 35.97 -18.26 -43.58
N PRO A 264 34.63 -18.26 -43.44
CA PRO A 264 33.81 -19.31 -42.85
C PRO A 264 33.29 -20.37 -43.85
N ALA A 265 32.86 -21.52 -43.34
CA ALA A 265 32.15 -22.54 -44.10
C ALA A 265 30.69 -22.68 -43.65
N ALA A 266 29.79 -22.41 -44.59
CA ALA A 266 28.38 -22.74 -44.57
C ALA A 266 28.16 -24.25 -44.82
N GLY A 267 27.02 -24.77 -44.35
CA GLY A 267 26.57 -26.12 -44.68
C GLY A 267 25.09 -26.29 -44.33
N ALA A 268 24.23 -26.05 -45.32
CA ALA A 268 22.81 -26.39 -45.31
C ALA A 268 22.60 -27.88 -45.64
N ALA A 269 21.58 -28.51 -45.04
CA ALA A 269 20.91 -29.68 -45.60
C ALA A 269 19.52 -29.88 -44.97
N GLU A 270 18.51 -29.81 -45.82
CA GLU A 270 17.10 -30.20 -45.64
C GLU A 270 16.85 -31.46 -46.53
N PRO A 271 15.63 -32.00 -46.66
CA PRO A 271 14.98 -33.02 -45.83
C PRO A 271 14.90 -34.42 -46.52
N ALA A 272 14.50 -35.45 -45.77
CA ALA A 272 13.97 -36.70 -46.35
C ALA A 272 12.85 -37.32 -45.48
N ARG A 273 11.66 -37.45 -46.08
CA ARG A 273 10.55 -38.40 -45.80
C ARG A 273 10.87 -39.77 -46.47
N PRO A 274 10.05 -40.85 -46.45
CA PRO A 274 8.92 -41.37 -45.62
C PRO A 274 9.27 -42.82 -45.10
N PRO A 275 8.39 -43.82 -44.74
CA PRO A 275 6.93 -43.97 -44.90
C PRO A 275 6.12 -44.54 -43.69
N ALA A 276 4.81 -44.68 -43.97
CA ALA A 276 3.70 -45.07 -43.10
C ALA A 276 3.37 -46.58 -43.15
N GLU A 277 2.43 -46.97 -42.27
CA GLU A 277 1.63 -48.24 -42.20
C GLU A 277 2.39 -49.44 -41.58
N ASP A 278 1.89 -50.27 -40.65
CA ASP A 278 0.52 -50.55 -40.16
C ASP A 278 0.59 -51.35 -38.81
N GLU A 279 -0.58 -51.52 -38.17
CA GLU A 279 -1.00 -52.54 -37.18
C GLU A 279 -0.67 -52.44 -35.66
N ALA A 280 -1.71 -51.99 -34.94
CA ALA A 280 -2.39 -52.67 -33.82
C ALA A 280 -1.60 -53.34 -32.68
N GLN A 281 -1.67 -52.77 -31.48
CA GLN A 281 -2.01 -53.56 -30.29
C GLN A 281 -2.56 -52.71 -29.13
N THR A 282 -3.79 -53.03 -28.77
CA THR A 282 -4.51 -52.65 -27.55
C THR A 282 -3.86 -53.24 -26.30
N THR A 283 -3.54 -52.42 -25.30
CA THR A 283 -3.51 -52.85 -23.90
C THR A 283 -4.01 -51.74 -22.99
N LYS A 284 -5.15 -52.02 -22.34
CA LYS A 284 -5.76 -51.29 -21.24
C LYS A 284 -4.75 -51.10 -20.09
N THR A 285 -4.65 -49.88 -19.56
CA THR A 285 -4.06 -49.63 -18.24
C THR A 285 -5.19 -49.56 -17.22
N GLU A 286 -5.17 -50.54 -16.33
CA GLU A 286 -6.13 -50.81 -15.26
C GLU A 286 -5.68 -50.05 -14.00
N THR A 287 -6.56 -49.20 -13.48
CA THR A 287 -6.42 -48.47 -12.21
C THR A 287 -6.70 -49.43 -11.05
N PRO A 288 -5.81 -49.58 -10.05
CA PRO A 288 -6.08 -50.47 -8.93
C PRO A 288 -6.95 -49.81 -7.86
N GLU A 289 -8.07 -50.47 -7.60
CA GLU A 289 -8.99 -50.36 -6.47
C GLU A 289 -8.34 -50.94 -5.18
N PRO A 290 -8.45 -50.30 -4.01
CA PRO A 290 -8.01 -50.91 -2.76
C PRO A 290 -9.13 -51.76 -2.13
N ALA A 291 -8.88 -53.07 -2.04
CA ALA A 291 -9.72 -54.03 -1.34
C ALA A 291 -9.29 -54.20 0.15
N PRO A 292 -10.17 -54.72 1.01
CA PRO A 292 -10.14 -54.56 2.46
C PRO A 292 -9.36 -55.69 3.16
N VAL A 293 -8.82 -55.41 4.34
CA VAL A 293 -8.22 -56.41 5.23
C VAL A 293 -8.92 -56.44 6.58
N ASP A 294 -9.76 -57.45 6.75
CA ASP A 294 -10.15 -58.03 8.03
C ASP A 294 -9.19 -59.20 8.37
N ALA A 295 -8.60 -59.20 9.57
CA ALA A 295 -8.52 -60.37 10.45
C ALA A 295 -7.67 -60.12 11.72
N LYS A 296 -8.37 -60.06 12.85
CA LYS A 296 -8.27 -61.01 13.98
C LYS A 296 -6.95 -61.11 14.80
N THR A 297 -7.05 -60.53 16.00
CA THR A 297 -6.73 -61.13 17.31
C THR A 297 -5.28 -61.50 17.66
N HIS A 298 -4.68 -60.74 18.59
CA HIS A 298 -4.07 -61.28 19.81
C HIS A 298 -3.98 -60.20 20.90
N ALA A 299 -4.51 -60.51 22.09
CA ALA A 299 -4.40 -59.72 23.31
C ALA A 299 -2.96 -59.73 23.86
N PRO A 300 -2.58 -58.68 24.62
CA PRO A 300 -2.40 -58.92 26.06
C PRO A 300 -2.86 -57.76 26.99
N GLU A 301 -3.30 -58.19 28.16
CA GLU A 301 -3.11 -57.60 29.50
C GLU A 301 -3.33 -56.10 29.74
N SER A 302 -4.57 -55.82 30.16
CA SER A 302 -4.96 -55.11 31.38
C SER A 302 -3.83 -54.50 32.23
N SER A 303 -3.76 -53.17 32.25
CA SER A 303 -3.29 -52.41 33.41
C SER A 303 -4.35 -51.37 33.78
N ASP A 304 -4.87 -51.55 34.99
CA ASP A 304 -5.75 -50.64 35.72
C ASP A 304 -5.24 -49.20 35.71
N VAL A 305 -6.01 -48.29 35.09
CA VAL A 305 -5.93 -46.86 35.37
C VAL A 305 -7.33 -46.40 35.76
N ALA A 306 -7.49 -46.11 37.05
CA ALA A 306 -8.71 -45.58 37.64
C ALA A 306 -9.14 -44.27 36.95
N PRO A 307 -10.47 -44.01 36.82
CA PRO A 307 -10.96 -42.79 36.19
C PRO A 307 -10.61 -41.58 37.07
N VAL A 308 -9.71 -40.73 36.57
CA VAL A 308 -9.44 -39.42 37.15
C VAL A 308 -10.68 -38.55 36.94
N LYS A 309 -11.36 -38.27 38.06
CA LYS A 309 -12.47 -37.32 38.17
C LYS A 309 -12.02 -35.95 37.65
N PRO A 310 -12.76 -35.31 36.71
CA PRO A 310 -12.40 -33.98 36.23
C PRO A 310 -12.40 -32.97 37.39
N PRO A 311 -11.46 -32.00 37.39
CA PRO A 311 -11.39 -30.99 38.44
C PRO A 311 -12.65 -30.12 38.46
N PRO A 312 -13.10 -29.65 39.64
CA PRO A 312 -14.27 -28.81 39.76
C PRO A 312 -14.06 -27.46 39.05
N LEU A 313 -15.07 -27.05 38.29
CA LEU A 313 -15.16 -25.71 37.69
C LEU A 313 -14.97 -24.63 38.79
N PRO A 314 -14.25 -23.53 38.50
CA PRO A 314 -14.12 -22.42 39.44
C PRO A 314 -15.51 -21.81 39.73
N PRO A 315 -15.75 -21.31 40.95
CA PRO A 315 -17.01 -20.67 41.29
C PRO A 315 -17.21 -19.41 40.44
N SER A 316 -18.39 -19.31 39.83
CA SER A 316 -18.84 -18.13 39.10
C SER A 316 -18.60 -16.88 39.92
N ALA A 317 -17.90 -15.92 39.32
CA ALA A 317 -17.69 -14.60 39.89
C ALA A 317 -19.03 -13.93 40.24
N PRO A 318 -19.13 -13.18 41.35
CA PRO A 318 -20.33 -12.43 41.67
C PRO A 318 -20.59 -11.37 40.61
N ALA A 319 -21.86 -11.26 40.21
CA ALA A 319 -22.37 -10.25 39.28
C ALA A 319 -21.91 -8.85 39.74
N VAL A 320 -21.16 -8.18 38.87
CA VAL A 320 -20.84 -6.76 39.03
C VAL A 320 -22.13 -5.99 38.84
N ALA A 321 -22.53 -5.28 39.88
CA ALA A 321 -23.70 -4.40 39.89
C ALA A 321 -23.56 -3.34 38.79
N GLU A 322 -24.61 -3.25 37.99
CA GLU A 322 -24.87 -2.22 37.00
C GLU A 322 -24.91 -0.85 37.71
N PRO A 323 -24.12 0.15 37.27
CA PRO A 323 -24.17 1.48 37.87
C PRO A 323 -25.49 2.15 37.51
N GLN A 324 -26.34 2.36 38.52
CA GLN A 324 -27.52 3.20 38.39
C GLN A 324 -27.08 4.65 38.11
N ILE A 325 -27.41 5.13 36.93
CA ILE A 325 -27.34 6.54 36.56
C ILE A 325 -28.57 7.21 37.20
N PRO A 326 -28.42 8.25 38.04
CA PRO A 326 -29.56 8.98 38.59
C PRO A 326 -30.27 9.78 37.49
N ASP A 327 -31.60 9.63 37.42
CA ASP A 327 -32.52 10.20 36.42
C ASP A 327 -32.78 11.72 36.51
N ASP A 328 -32.01 12.50 37.29
CA ASP A 328 -32.32 13.91 37.58
C ASP A 328 -31.41 14.93 36.84
N ALA A 329 -31.20 14.77 35.52
CA ALA A 329 -30.42 15.76 34.76
C ALA A 329 -30.77 15.91 33.26
N ILE A 330 -32.04 15.74 32.87
CA ILE A 330 -32.49 16.13 31.52
C ILE A 330 -33.82 16.90 31.61
N GLU A 331 -33.75 18.13 32.12
CA GLU A 331 -34.73 19.18 31.84
C GLU A 331 -33.97 20.48 31.59
N ASP A 332 -33.45 20.69 30.36
CA ASP A 332 -33.37 22.03 29.74
C ASP A 332 -32.82 21.95 28.29
N ALA A 333 -33.65 21.55 27.31
CA ALA A 333 -33.33 21.78 25.89
C ALA A 333 -34.57 21.65 24.95
N SER A 334 -35.75 22.07 25.42
CA SER A 334 -37.00 21.97 24.65
C SER A 334 -37.56 23.34 24.30
N HIS A 335 -36.85 24.14 23.51
CA HIS A 335 -37.45 25.28 22.82
C HIS A 335 -36.64 25.63 21.57
N LEU A 336 -37.16 25.22 20.40
CA LEU A 336 -37.06 25.83 19.06
C LEU A 336 -37.00 24.75 17.96
N ALA A 337 -38.16 24.24 17.55
CA ALA A 337 -38.41 23.71 16.20
C ALA A 337 -39.93 23.55 16.01
N GLU A 338 -40.61 24.66 15.72
CA GLU A 338 -41.89 24.61 14.99
C GLU A 338 -41.59 24.69 13.49
N ASP A 339 -42.48 24.10 12.69
CA ASP A 339 -42.54 23.99 11.22
C ASP A 339 -41.88 22.78 10.52
N ALA A 340 -42.63 21.68 10.45
CA ALA A 340 -42.93 21.00 9.18
C ALA A 340 -44.10 19.98 9.34
N PRO A 341 -44.97 19.82 8.33
CA PRO A 341 -46.30 19.20 8.49
C PRO A 341 -46.37 17.69 8.22
N ASP A 342 -47.40 17.09 8.83
CA ASP A 342 -48.23 15.95 8.41
C ASP A 342 -47.65 14.95 7.40
N SER A 343 -47.48 13.68 7.84
CA SER A 343 -48.23 12.57 7.22
C SER A 343 -48.16 11.27 8.05
N LEU A 344 -49.33 10.86 8.52
CA LEU A 344 -49.91 9.51 8.51
C LEU A 344 -49.12 8.35 9.15
N ASP A 345 -49.54 8.03 10.38
CA ASP A 345 -50.27 6.80 10.73
C ASP A 345 -49.97 5.54 9.89
N THR A 346 -49.28 4.57 10.48
CA THR A 346 -49.74 3.17 10.46
C THR A 346 -49.23 2.42 11.68
N SER A 347 -50.20 2.17 12.54
CA SER A 347 -50.25 1.17 13.59
C SER A 347 -49.86 -0.25 13.16
N SER A 348 -49.32 -0.98 14.15
CA SER A 348 -49.54 -2.42 14.40
C SER A 348 -48.76 -3.46 13.56
N GLY A 349 -47.79 -4.11 14.23
CA GLY A 349 -48.09 -5.42 14.82
C GLY A 349 -47.39 -6.66 14.25
N VAL A 350 -46.73 -7.36 15.17
CA VAL A 350 -46.66 -8.83 15.31
C VAL A 350 -45.68 -9.62 14.41
N ARG A 351 -44.74 -10.26 15.13
CA ARG A 351 -43.90 -11.42 14.80
C ARG A 351 -44.52 -12.40 13.78
N ARG A 352 -43.69 -12.92 12.86
CA ARG A 352 -43.57 -14.36 12.59
C ARG A 352 -42.29 -14.71 11.83
N ASP A 353 -41.61 -15.70 12.38
CA ASP A 353 -40.74 -16.66 11.69
C ASP A 353 -41.31 -17.06 10.33
N SER A 354 -40.46 -17.06 9.31
CA SER A 354 -40.64 -17.93 8.15
C SER A 354 -39.29 -18.23 7.49
N GLY A 355 -38.69 -19.33 7.95
CA GLY A 355 -37.83 -20.13 7.09
C GLY A 355 -38.65 -20.64 5.91
N LEU A 356 -38.25 -20.25 4.70
CA LEU A 356 -38.75 -20.79 3.45
C LEU A 356 -37.54 -21.19 2.58
N PRO A 357 -37.48 -22.45 2.11
CA PRO A 357 -36.46 -22.88 1.16
C PRO A 357 -36.80 -22.33 -0.23
N VAL A 358 -35.83 -21.67 -0.86
CA VAL A 358 -35.93 -21.25 -2.26
C VAL A 358 -35.69 -22.46 -3.15
N ALA A 359 -36.74 -22.95 -3.80
CA ALA A 359 -36.63 -23.91 -4.89
C ALA A 359 -36.19 -23.18 -6.16
N ILE A 360 -35.01 -23.53 -6.67
CA ILE A 360 -34.51 -23.08 -7.97
C ILE A 360 -35.20 -23.96 -9.04
N PRO A 361 -35.89 -23.39 -10.04
CA PRO A 361 -36.45 -24.18 -11.13
C PRO A 361 -35.33 -24.69 -12.06
N ASP A 362 -35.40 -25.97 -12.41
CA ASP A 362 -34.51 -26.64 -13.36
C ASP A 362 -34.53 -25.93 -14.72
N ILE A 363 -33.35 -25.49 -15.16
CA ILE A 363 -33.10 -24.98 -16.50
C ILE A 363 -32.88 -26.20 -17.41
N PRO A 364 -33.69 -26.43 -18.45
CA PRO A 364 -33.47 -27.54 -19.36
C PRO A 364 -32.15 -27.34 -20.12
N ALA A 365 -31.35 -28.41 -20.19
CA ALA A 365 -30.12 -28.47 -20.95
C ALA A 365 -30.41 -28.16 -22.43
N VAL A 366 -29.82 -27.09 -22.94
CA VAL A 366 -29.81 -26.78 -24.38
C VAL A 366 -28.72 -27.64 -25.02
N ASP A 367 -29.17 -28.57 -25.84
CA ASP A 367 -28.33 -29.50 -26.61
C ASP A 367 -27.60 -28.73 -27.72
N ALA A 368 -26.31 -28.47 -27.51
CA ALA A 368 -25.43 -27.76 -28.44
C ALA A 368 -24.79 -28.73 -29.44
N GLY A 369 -25.62 -29.44 -30.20
CA GLY A 369 -25.22 -30.35 -31.28
C GLY A 369 -25.75 -29.87 -32.62
N GLY A 370 -25.30 -28.70 -33.09
CA GLY A 370 -25.64 -28.15 -34.40
C GLY A 370 -24.40 -27.94 -35.24
N GLU A 371 -24.17 -28.84 -36.18
CA GLU A 371 -23.17 -28.78 -37.25
C GLU A 371 -23.36 -27.48 -38.05
N TRP A 372 -22.41 -26.56 -37.96
CA TRP A 372 -22.40 -25.31 -38.72
C TRP A 372 -21.90 -25.61 -40.14
N ASP A 373 -22.83 -25.98 -41.03
CA ASP A 373 -22.57 -26.01 -42.46
C ASP A 373 -22.36 -24.58 -42.98
N GLY A 374 -21.17 -24.36 -43.54
CA GLY A 374 -20.68 -23.07 -44.00
C GLY A 374 -21.23 -22.63 -45.36
N ASP A 375 -22.49 -22.22 -45.38
CA ASP A 375 -23.00 -21.36 -46.45
C ASP A 375 -22.99 -19.90 -45.96
N GLU A 376 -22.08 -19.09 -46.49
CA GLU A 376 -22.10 -17.63 -46.30
C GLU A 376 -23.47 -17.11 -46.75
N PRO A 377 -24.30 -16.57 -45.85
CA PRO A 377 -25.58 -16.01 -46.27
C PRO A 377 -25.28 -14.82 -47.16
N ALA A 378 -25.75 -14.90 -48.41
CA ALA A 378 -25.66 -13.83 -49.40
C ALA A 378 -25.93 -12.47 -48.73
N GLU A 379 -24.95 -11.57 -48.81
CA GLU A 379 -25.02 -10.22 -48.24
C GLU A 379 -26.35 -9.59 -48.63
N SER A 380 -27.24 -9.38 -47.64
CA SER A 380 -28.59 -8.89 -47.94
C SER A 380 -28.51 -7.59 -48.74
N GLU A 381 -29.38 -7.39 -49.73
CA GLU A 381 -29.39 -6.19 -50.59
C GLU A 381 -29.34 -4.88 -49.78
N ARG A 382 -29.92 -4.87 -48.58
CA ARG A 382 -29.88 -3.72 -47.67
C ARG A 382 -28.47 -3.39 -47.17
N LEU A 383 -27.65 -4.41 -46.91
CA LEU A 383 -26.27 -4.25 -46.45
C LEU A 383 -25.37 -3.78 -47.60
N ALA A 384 -25.58 -4.30 -48.80
CA ALA A 384 -24.92 -3.83 -50.01
C ALA A 384 -25.27 -2.36 -50.33
N GLN A 385 -26.55 -1.97 -50.18
CA GLN A 385 -27.01 -0.59 -50.36
C GLN A 385 -26.37 0.35 -49.33
N ALA A 386 -26.37 -0.03 -48.04
CA ALA A 386 -25.76 0.76 -46.98
C ALA A 386 -24.24 0.94 -47.19
N ARG A 387 -23.54 -0.08 -47.69
CA ARG A 387 -22.12 0.00 -48.02
C ARG A 387 -21.83 0.99 -49.14
N ASN A 388 -22.68 1.01 -50.18
CA ASN A 388 -22.54 1.96 -51.29
C ASN A 388 -22.81 3.40 -50.85
N ASP A 389 -23.80 3.64 -49.97
CA ASP A 389 -24.09 4.97 -49.45
C ASP A 389 -22.94 5.54 -48.61
N VAL A 390 -22.29 4.70 -47.80
CA VAL A 390 -21.10 5.09 -47.02
C VAL A 390 -19.92 5.44 -47.93
N MET A 391 -19.68 4.65 -48.97
CA MET A 391 -18.58 4.91 -49.92
C MET A 391 -18.84 6.18 -50.75
N ALA A 392 -20.09 6.46 -51.12
CA ALA A 392 -20.46 7.70 -51.80
C ALA A 392 -20.25 8.94 -50.90
N HIS A 393 -20.55 8.82 -49.61
CA HIS A 393 -20.37 9.92 -48.67
C HIS A 393 -18.89 10.23 -48.40
N LEU A 394 -18.04 9.20 -48.30
CA LEU A 394 -16.59 9.37 -48.12
C LEU A 394 -15.92 10.00 -49.36
N GLY A 395 -16.36 9.64 -50.57
CA GLY A 395 -15.85 10.27 -51.81
C GLY A 395 -16.19 11.76 -51.95
N SER A 396 -17.26 12.23 -51.31
CA SER A 396 -17.65 13.66 -51.33
C SER A 396 -16.80 14.53 -50.41
N ILE A 397 -16.14 13.97 -49.40
CA ILE A 397 -15.34 14.73 -48.43
C ILE A 397 -13.99 15.15 -49.04
N ASP A 398 -13.43 14.30 -49.91
CA ASP A 398 -12.18 14.61 -50.61
C ASP A 398 -12.35 15.66 -51.72
N ALA A 399 -13.53 15.75 -52.35
CA ALA A 399 -13.82 16.79 -53.34
C ALA A 399 -13.89 18.19 -52.72
N ALA A 400 -14.39 18.32 -51.48
CA ALA A 400 -14.55 19.61 -50.80
C ALA A 400 -13.22 20.21 -50.28
N ARG A 401 -12.14 19.43 -50.24
CA ARG A 401 -10.83 19.88 -49.69
C ARG A 401 -9.93 20.56 -50.72
N THR A 402 -10.28 20.54 -52.00
CA THR A 402 -9.37 20.96 -53.09
C THR A 402 -9.60 22.38 -53.61
N GLU A 403 -10.60 23.12 -53.13
CA GLU A 403 -10.95 24.47 -53.65
C GLU A 403 -11.02 25.57 -52.58
N ALA A 404 -9.97 25.73 -51.76
CA ALA A 404 -9.82 26.93 -50.94
C ALA A 404 -8.52 27.70 -51.32
N PRO A 405 -8.62 28.84 -52.04
CA PRO A 405 -7.45 29.65 -52.35
C PRO A 405 -6.90 30.34 -51.09
N SER A 406 -5.65 30.05 -50.78
CA SER A 406 -4.85 30.63 -49.70
C SER A 406 -4.57 32.12 -49.96
N LYS A 407 -5.40 32.99 -49.38
CA LYS A 407 -5.06 34.39 -49.08
C LYS A 407 -5.06 34.59 -47.56
N LEU A 408 -3.88 34.42 -46.96
CA LEU A 408 -3.59 34.86 -45.60
C LEU A 408 -2.68 36.07 -45.69
N ASP A 409 -3.28 37.25 -45.62
CA ASP A 409 -2.57 38.50 -45.34
C ASP A 409 -1.94 38.43 -43.95
N ALA A 410 -0.69 38.91 -43.87
CA ALA A 410 0.11 38.95 -42.66
C ALA A 410 -0.58 39.73 -41.54
N ARG A 411 -1.10 39.02 -40.54
CA ARG A 411 -1.42 39.60 -39.22
C ARG A 411 -0.15 39.58 -38.36
N PRO A 412 0.20 40.69 -37.70
CA PRO A 412 1.34 40.72 -36.78
C PRO A 412 1.03 39.91 -35.52
N SER A 413 2.05 39.20 -35.03
CA SER A 413 2.08 38.51 -33.74
C SER A 413 1.57 39.39 -32.61
N ALA A 414 0.49 38.97 -31.96
CA ALA A 414 0.05 39.49 -30.68
C ALA A 414 -0.48 38.32 -29.84
N LEU A 415 0.46 37.58 -29.25
CA LEU A 415 0.21 36.74 -28.08
C LEU A 415 1.46 36.72 -27.21
N GLU A 416 1.93 37.92 -26.85
CA GLU A 416 2.72 38.09 -25.63
C GLU A 416 1.76 37.87 -24.46
N TRP A 417 1.89 36.73 -23.81
CA TRP A 417 1.26 36.52 -22.52
C TRP A 417 1.96 37.43 -21.52
N GLU A 418 1.22 38.39 -20.95
CA GLU A 418 1.73 39.19 -19.84
C GLU A 418 2.16 38.27 -18.70
N ALA A 419 3.42 38.41 -18.27
CA ALA A 419 3.93 37.72 -17.11
C ALA A 419 3.13 38.13 -15.86
N PRO A 420 2.81 37.20 -14.95
CA PRO A 420 2.05 37.52 -13.74
C PRO A 420 2.80 38.54 -12.90
N VAL A 421 2.12 39.66 -12.64
CA VAL A 421 2.55 40.74 -11.75
C VAL A 421 2.89 40.15 -10.38
N ARG A 422 4.17 40.17 -10.02
CA ARG A 422 4.61 39.87 -8.65
C ARG A 422 4.16 41.04 -7.77
N HIS A 423 3.11 40.82 -6.98
CA HIS A 423 2.77 41.70 -5.87
C HIS A 423 3.91 41.65 -4.84
N THR A 424 4.78 42.66 -4.86
CA THR A 424 5.64 42.98 -3.73
C THR A 424 4.76 43.58 -2.63
N PRO A 425 4.75 43.05 -1.40
CA PRO A 425 4.02 43.68 -0.31
C PRO A 425 4.69 45.00 0.07
N THR A 426 3.94 46.09 -0.04
CA THR A 426 4.30 47.42 0.45
C THR A 426 4.35 47.41 1.98
N PRO A 427 5.37 47.99 2.62
CA PRO A 427 5.53 47.95 4.07
C PRO A 427 4.93 49.20 4.70
N THR A 428 3.64 49.21 5.09
CA THR A 428 3.13 50.15 6.10
C THR A 428 1.82 49.64 6.69
N ASP A 429 1.90 49.06 7.88
CA ASP A 429 0.97 49.38 8.98
C ASP A 429 1.64 48.95 10.29
N GLN A 430 2.31 49.91 10.92
CA GLN A 430 2.74 49.79 12.30
C GLN A 430 1.49 49.82 13.18
N ILE A 431 0.98 48.64 13.53
CA ILE A 431 0.07 48.52 14.67
C ILE A 431 0.91 48.71 15.93
N THR A 432 0.69 49.87 16.56
CA THR A 432 1.13 50.23 17.90
C THR A 432 0.64 49.16 18.89
N LEU A 433 1.50 48.19 19.21
CA LEU A 433 1.30 47.30 20.35
C LEU A 433 1.41 48.12 21.62
N GLY A 434 0.25 48.37 22.24
CA GLY A 434 0.14 48.95 23.56
C GLY A 434 0.98 48.16 24.56
N GLN A 435 1.79 48.91 25.31
CA GLN A 435 2.54 48.41 26.45
C GLN A 435 1.56 47.78 27.46
N GLY A 436 1.59 46.46 27.57
CA GLY A 436 0.94 45.73 28.66
C GLY A 436 1.56 46.13 30.01
N PRO A 437 0.75 46.20 31.09
CA PRO A 437 1.21 46.68 32.39
C PRO A 437 2.25 45.75 33.00
N LYS A 438 3.28 46.36 33.60
CA LYS A 438 4.35 45.72 34.38
C LYS A 438 3.76 44.75 35.43
N PRO A 439 4.33 43.55 35.61
CA PRO A 439 3.99 42.71 36.74
C PRO A 439 4.40 43.40 38.05
N ARG A 440 3.41 43.68 38.90
CA ARG A 440 3.60 44.08 40.29
C ARG A 440 4.28 42.92 41.03
N SER A 441 5.45 43.21 41.56
CA SER A 441 6.10 42.40 42.59
C SER A 441 5.38 42.60 43.93
N ASP A 442 4.51 41.66 44.29
CA ASP A 442 4.03 41.54 45.66
C ASP A 442 4.91 40.54 46.43
N PRO A 443 5.43 40.91 47.62
CA PRO A 443 6.15 40.04 48.51
C PRO A 443 5.18 39.32 49.47
N ARG A 444 5.55 38.09 49.85
CA ARG A 444 4.92 37.20 50.85
C ARG A 444 3.83 36.26 50.33
N ALA A 445 4.27 35.04 50.01
CA ALA A 445 3.51 33.82 50.31
C ALA A 445 4.23 33.06 51.44
N PRO A 446 3.51 32.55 52.46
CA PRO A 446 4.09 31.83 53.59
C PRO A 446 4.57 30.42 53.23
N LYS A 447 5.66 30.00 53.88
CA LYS A 447 6.26 28.66 53.80
C LYS A 447 5.23 27.57 54.14
N PRO A 448 5.16 26.46 53.37
CA PRO A 448 4.43 25.28 53.80
C PRO A 448 5.13 24.58 54.99
N PRO A 449 4.38 24.00 55.94
CA PRO A 449 4.94 23.27 57.07
C PRO A 449 5.61 21.97 56.62
N LEU A 450 6.75 21.66 57.23
CA LEU A 450 7.46 20.39 57.07
C LEU A 450 6.56 19.24 57.55
N PRO A 451 6.53 18.10 56.85
CA PRO A 451 6.02 16.87 57.41
C PRO A 451 7.04 16.28 58.40
N ASP A 452 6.66 16.22 59.67
CA ASP A 452 7.29 15.38 60.68
C ASP A 452 7.15 13.89 60.29
N GLY A 453 8.27 13.17 60.33
CA GLY A 453 8.27 11.70 60.21
C GLY A 453 9.19 11.14 59.13
N ALA A 454 10.50 11.39 59.23
CA ALA A 454 11.50 10.60 58.52
C ALA A 454 12.13 9.57 59.49
N PRO A 455 12.03 8.25 59.22
CA PRO A 455 12.76 7.26 59.99
C PRO A 455 14.27 7.35 59.71
N GLN A 456 15.03 7.08 60.77
CA GLN A 456 16.47 7.29 60.88
C GLN A 456 17.28 6.47 59.86
N ARG A 457 18.32 7.13 59.34
CA ARG A 457 19.44 6.55 58.57
C ARG A 457 20.04 5.33 59.28
N ALA A 458 19.96 4.17 58.65
CA ALA A 458 20.90 3.08 58.91
C ALA A 458 22.22 3.37 58.19
N ALA A 459 23.32 3.27 58.93
CA ALA A 459 24.69 3.48 58.47
C ALA A 459 25.04 2.52 57.32
N ARG A 460 25.45 3.07 56.17
CA ARG A 460 26.14 2.30 55.13
C ARG A 460 27.61 2.19 55.51
N LEU A 461 28.05 0.96 55.66
CA LEU A 461 29.45 0.55 55.80
C LEU A 461 30.25 0.89 54.54
N ASP A 462 31.41 1.50 54.74
CA ASP A 462 32.45 1.72 53.74
C ASP A 462 32.96 0.38 53.16
N PRO A 463 33.05 0.20 51.83
CA PRO A 463 33.84 -0.86 51.25
C PRO A 463 35.33 -0.47 51.23
N THR A 464 36.12 -1.24 51.97
CA THR A 464 37.58 -1.19 51.98
C THR A 464 38.18 -1.46 50.59
N PRO A 465 39.27 -0.78 50.19
CA PRO A 465 39.94 -1.03 48.92
C PRO A 465 40.76 -2.34 48.97
N ARG A 466 40.45 -3.27 48.07
CA ARG A 466 41.21 -4.50 47.85
C ARG A 466 42.60 -4.19 47.30
N LYS A 467 43.62 -4.73 47.98
CA LYS A 467 45.04 -4.70 47.60
C LYS A 467 45.30 -5.71 46.46
N PRO A 468 46.01 -5.35 45.38
CA PRO A 468 46.34 -6.32 44.32
C PRO A 468 47.47 -7.27 44.75
N PRO A 469 47.48 -8.52 44.25
CA PRO A 469 48.50 -9.50 44.57
C PRO A 469 49.85 -9.15 43.94
N ARG A 470 50.91 -9.39 44.70
CA ARG A 470 52.32 -9.17 44.34
C ARG A 470 52.76 -10.29 43.38
N PRO A 471 53.50 -10.00 42.29
CA PRO A 471 54.07 -11.04 41.44
C PRO A 471 55.24 -11.73 42.16
N THR A 472 55.18 -13.05 42.24
CA THR A 472 56.30 -13.92 42.62
C THR A 472 57.26 -14.04 41.43
N LYS A 473 58.54 -13.78 41.69
CA LYS A 473 59.67 -14.20 40.84
C LYS A 473 60.13 -15.59 41.27
#